data_AF-A0A3B8ZGW1-F1
#
_entry.id   AF-A0A3B8ZGW1-F1
#
_cell.length_a   1.000
_cell.length_b   1.000
_cell.length_c   1.000
_cell.angle_alpha   90.00
_cell.angle_beta   90.00
_cell.angle_gamma   90.00
#
_symmetry.space_group_name_H-M   'P 1'
#
loop_
_entity.id
_entity.type
_entity.pdbx_description
1 polymer ?
#
loop_
_entity_poly.entity_id
_entity_poly.type
_entity_poly.pdbx_seq_one_letter_code
_entity_poly.pdbx_strand_id
1 'polypeptide(L)'
;MVAVSLTNTPEIVFFGRVPQVQLSAFHNVNPNLLLKSSGPNQITVSHFVANQEDRIVQCESDLRSVLESIAKVGGGYGDWVRLVRECQELGLISIPVAMNPVPGANLQQASEEQSESGQNAIPEVTSSDSPDQLNSSDPEAHAPWYNPRYWWPTETSEPS
;
A
#
# COMPACT_ATOMS: atom_id res chain seq x y z
N MET A 1 -7.65 6.80 8.02
CA MET A 1 -6.41 6.32 7.36
C MET A 1 -6.15 4.90 7.79
N VAL A 2 -5.56 4.05 6.94
CA VAL A 2 -5.02 2.75 7.33
C VAL A 2 -3.50 2.82 7.33
N ALA A 3 -2.83 2.35 8.38
CA ALA A 3 -1.38 2.17 8.39
C ALA A 3 -1.04 0.69 8.39
N VAL A 4 -0.03 0.32 7.63
CA VAL A 4 0.44 -1.06 7.49
C VAL A 4 1.91 -1.12 7.86
N SER A 5 2.27 -2.00 8.79
CA SER A 5 3.66 -2.27 9.17
C SER A 5 4.19 -3.48 8.40
N LEU A 6 5.31 -3.32 7.70
CA LEU A 6 6.02 -4.39 7.00
C LEU A 6 7.30 -4.81 7.75
N THR A 7 7.61 -4.16 8.87
CA THR A 7 8.85 -4.36 9.64
C THR A 7 8.53 -4.76 11.08
N ASN A 8 9.43 -5.55 11.69
CA ASN A 8 9.38 -6.03 13.08
C ASN A 8 8.13 -6.85 13.46
N THR A 9 6.97 -6.21 13.48
CA THR A 9 5.68 -6.79 13.86
C THR A 9 4.65 -6.55 12.76
N PRO A 10 3.96 -7.60 12.27
CA PRO A 10 2.89 -7.46 11.28
C PRO A 10 1.66 -6.84 11.91
N GLU A 11 1.40 -5.56 11.60
CA GLU A 11 0.29 -4.80 12.18
C GLU A 11 -0.41 -3.94 11.13
N ILE A 12 -1.74 -3.93 11.19
CA ILE A 12 -2.60 -3.02 10.41
C ILE A 12 -3.42 -2.18 11.39
N VAL A 13 -3.24 -0.87 11.33
CA VAL A 13 -3.88 0.09 12.24
C VAL A 13 -4.89 0.93 11.49
N PHE A 14 -6.09 1.05 12.05
CA PHE A 14 -7.16 1.89 11.52
C PHE A 14 -7.25 3.18 12.34
N PHE A 15 -6.97 4.32 11.70
CA PHE A 15 -7.20 5.64 12.27
C PHE A 15 -8.61 6.11 11.91
N GLY A 16 -9.49 6.13 12.90
CA GLY A 16 -10.91 6.49 12.76
C GLY A 16 -11.81 5.27 12.52
N ARG A 17 -12.87 5.46 11.73
CA ARG A 17 -13.79 4.37 11.38
C ARG A 17 -13.14 3.38 10.42
N VAL A 18 -13.40 2.09 10.61
CA VAL A 18 -12.98 1.03 9.67
C VAL A 18 -13.65 1.27 8.31
N PRO A 19 -12.91 1.35 7.19
CA PRO A 19 -13.47 1.60 5.88
C PRO A 19 -14.29 0.41 5.38
N GLN A 20 -15.28 0.68 4.55
CA GLN A 20 -16.02 -0.34 3.82
C GLN A 20 -15.29 -0.65 2.51
N VAL A 21 -15.15 -1.93 2.19
CA VAL A 21 -14.60 -2.43 0.93
C VAL A 21 -15.74 -2.51 -0.09
N GLN A 22 -15.63 -1.71 -1.14
CA GLN A 22 -16.63 -1.64 -2.19
C GLN A 22 -16.23 -2.55 -3.35
N LEU A 23 -16.82 -3.75 -3.41
CA LEU A 23 -16.62 -4.69 -4.51
C LEU A 23 -17.78 -4.64 -5.51
N SER A 24 -17.48 -4.33 -6.77
CA SER A 24 -18.49 -4.35 -7.85
C SER A 24 -18.91 -5.78 -8.23
N ALA A 25 -17.99 -6.75 -8.15
CA ALA A 25 -18.27 -8.15 -8.41
C ALA A 25 -17.34 -9.07 -7.61
N PHE A 26 -16.08 -9.16 -8.00
CA PHE A 26 -15.08 -9.98 -7.35
C PHE A 26 -13.69 -9.36 -7.44
N HIS A 27 -12.79 -9.78 -6.55
CA HIS A 27 -11.39 -9.36 -6.52
C HIS A 27 -10.51 -10.57 -6.15
N ASN A 28 -9.49 -10.84 -6.95
CA ASN A 28 -8.52 -11.89 -6.66
C ASN A 28 -7.38 -11.27 -5.84
N VAL A 29 -7.23 -11.66 -4.58
CA VAL A 29 -6.10 -11.22 -3.74
C VAL A 29 -4.84 -11.98 -4.14
N ASN A 30 -4.96 -13.27 -4.41
CA ASN A 30 -3.90 -14.10 -4.96
C ASN A 30 -4.55 -15.21 -5.82
N PRO A 31 -3.77 -16.06 -6.53
CA PRO A 31 -4.33 -17.10 -7.39
C PRO A 31 -5.28 -18.09 -6.70
N ASN A 32 -5.16 -18.22 -5.38
CA ASN A 32 -5.90 -19.17 -4.56
C ASN A 32 -6.93 -18.47 -3.66
N LEU A 33 -6.99 -17.13 -3.60
CA LEU A 33 -7.82 -16.38 -2.67
C LEU A 33 -8.68 -15.34 -3.38
N LEU A 34 -9.99 -15.50 -3.27
CA LEU A 34 -11.02 -14.74 -3.99
C LEU A 34 -11.96 -14.05 -3.01
N LEU A 35 -12.24 -12.78 -3.27
CA LEU A 35 -13.30 -12.01 -2.61
C LEU A 35 -14.42 -11.82 -3.60
N LYS A 36 -15.66 -12.08 -3.20
CA LYS A 36 -16.85 -11.89 -4.05
C LYS A 36 -17.93 -11.14 -3.26
N SER A 37 -18.55 -10.15 -3.88
CA SER A 37 -19.74 -9.52 -3.33
C SER A 37 -20.89 -10.52 -3.26
N SER A 38 -21.44 -10.73 -2.07
CA SER A 38 -22.54 -11.68 -1.82
C SER A 38 -23.86 -11.01 -1.49
N GLY A 39 -23.87 -9.69 -1.32
CA GLY A 39 -25.06 -8.89 -1.06
C GLY A 39 -24.70 -7.48 -0.61
N PRO A 40 -25.71 -6.67 -0.21
CA PRO A 40 -25.48 -5.38 0.38
C PRO A 40 -24.60 -5.53 1.62
N ASN A 41 -23.42 -4.91 1.60
CA ASN A 41 -22.43 -4.95 2.67
C ASN A 41 -21.92 -6.35 3.08
N GLN A 42 -22.01 -7.34 2.18
CA GLN A 42 -21.50 -8.68 2.46
C GLN A 42 -20.49 -9.13 1.42
N ILE A 43 -19.44 -9.77 1.90
CA ILE A 43 -18.36 -10.33 1.08
C ILE A 43 -18.19 -11.80 1.44
N THR A 44 -18.15 -12.65 0.42
CA THR A 44 -17.68 -14.03 0.54
C THR A 44 -16.18 -14.05 0.26
N VAL A 45 -15.42 -14.66 1.17
CA VAL A 45 -13.99 -14.93 1.04
C VAL A 45 -13.80 -16.43 0.81
N SER A 46 -13.12 -16.80 -0.26
CA SER A 46 -12.86 -18.19 -0.65
C SER A 46 -11.35 -18.44 -0.77
N HIS A 47 -10.87 -19.56 -0.25
CA HIS A 47 -9.50 -20.05 -0.43
C HIS A 47 -9.50 -21.47 -1.01
N PHE A 48 -8.87 -21.61 -2.17
CA PHE A 48 -8.79 -22.83 -2.97
C PHE A 48 -7.41 -23.46 -2.83
N VAL A 49 -7.35 -24.75 -2.45
CA VAL A 49 -6.10 -25.50 -2.35
C VAL A 49 -6.27 -26.84 -3.06
N ALA A 50 -5.32 -27.20 -3.92
CA ALA A 50 -5.38 -28.44 -4.68
C ALA A 50 -5.52 -29.67 -3.75
N ASN A 51 -6.46 -30.55 -4.09
CA ASN A 51 -6.77 -31.77 -3.34
C ASN A 51 -7.26 -31.53 -1.89
N GLN A 52 -7.77 -30.35 -1.58
CA GLN A 52 -8.41 -30.04 -0.30
C GLN A 52 -9.81 -29.47 -0.56
N GLU A 53 -10.68 -29.54 0.45
CA GLU A 53 -11.98 -28.86 0.40
C GLU A 53 -11.80 -27.35 0.40
N ASP A 54 -12.61 -26.65 -0.39
CA ASP A 54 -12.61 -25.19 -0.47
C ASP A 54 -13.02 -24.58 0.87
N ARG A 55 -12.24 -23.62 1.36
CA ARG A 55 -12.56 -22.90 2.59
C ARG A 55 -13.27 -21.61 2.23
N ILE A 56 -14.52 -21.49 2.63
CA ILE A 56 -15.38 -20.35 2.26
C ILE A 56 -16.03 -19.77 3.52
N VAL A 57 -15.95 -18.45 3.69
CA VAL A 57 -16.56 -17.72 4.80
C VAL A 57 -17.26 -16.47 4.27
N GLN A 58 -18.41 -16.13 4.84
CA GLN A 58 -19.07 -14.84 4.60
C GLN A 58 -18.79 -13.88 5.75
N CYS A 59 -18.61 -12.61 5.42
CA CYS A 59 -18.39 -11.55 6.39
C CYS A 59 -19.00 -10.22 5.95
N GLU A 60 -19.04 -9.28 6.88
CA GLU A 60 -19.37 -7.89 6.58
C GLU A 60 -18.32 -7.28 5.64
N SER A 61 -18.72 -6.25 4.88
CA SER A 61 -17.85 -5.57 3.91
C SER A 61 -16.84 -4.61 4.54
N ASP A 62 -16.79 -4.48 5.86
CA ASP A 62 -15.76 -3.65 6.49
C ASP A 62 -14.38 -4.31 6.38
N LEU A 63 -13.34 -3.50 6.19
CA LEU A 63 -12.00 -4.00 5.90
C LEU A 63 -11.46 -4.90 7.02
N ARG A 64 -11.82 -4.66 8.29
CA ARG A 64 -11.38 -5.55 9.39
C ARG A 64 -11.98 -6.94 9.24
N SER A 65 -13.31 -7.03 9.07
CA SER A 65 -14.01 -8.30 8.89
C SER A 65 -13.49 -9.10 7.70
N VAL A 66 -13.14 -8.41 6.60
CA VAL A 66 -12.54 -9.05 5.42
C VAL A 66 -11.16 -9.63 5.73
N LEU A 67 -10.27 -8.87 6.38
CA LEU A 67 -8.93 -9.34 6.75
C LEU A 67 -8.99 -10.52 7.73
N GLU A 68 -9.85 -10.43 8.75
CA GLU A 68 -10.06 -11.55 9.68
C GLU A 68 -10.60 -12.79 8.96
N SER A 69 -11.48 -12.61 7.97
CA SER A 69 -12.03 -13.72 7.18
C SER A 69 -11.00 -14.35 6.26
N ILE A 70 -10.07 -13.56 5.71
CA ILE A 70 -8.89 -14.07 5.00
C ILE A 70 -8.06 -14.96 5.91
N ALA A 71 -7.79 -14.55 7.14
CA ALA A 71 -7.06 -15.40 8.09
C ALA A 71 -7.84 -16.68 8.45
N LYS A 72 -9.17 -16.59 8.63
CA LYS A 72 -10.03 -17.76 8.90
C LYS A 72 -9.97 -18.81 7.79
N VAL A 73 -9.91 -18.39 6.52
CA VAL A 73 -9.77 -19.31 5.39
C VAL A 73 -8.31 -19.71 5.14
N GLY A 74 -7.35 -19.26 5.95
CA GLY A 74 -5.94 -19.64 5.88
C GLY A 74 -5.06 -18.79 4.98
N GLY A 75 -5.48 -17.56 4.67
CA GLY A 75 -4.61 -16.52 4.12
C GLY A 75 -3.70 -15.92 5.19
N GLY A 76 -2.61 -15.30 4.75
CA GLY A 76 -1.58 -14.74 5.63
C GLY A 76 -1.51 -13.21 5.62
N TYR A 77 -0.57 -12.67 6.39
CA TYR A 77 -0.33 -11.22 6.45
C TYR A 77 0.06 -10.62 5.09
N GLY A 78 0.80 -11.37 4.26
CA GLY A 78 1.12 -10.94 2.90
C GLY A 78 -0.12 -10.68 2.05
N ASP A 79 -1.16 -11.51 2.21
CA ASP A 79 -2.45 -11.32 1.53
C ASP A 79 -3.18 -10.08 2.06
N TRP A 80 -3.07 -9.81 3.35
CA TRP A 80 -3.63 -8.61 3.97
C TRP A 80 -3.01 -7.34 3.40
N VAL A 81 -1.67 -7.27 3.42
CA VAL A 81 -0.91 -6.13 2.88
C VAL A 81 -1.27 -5.90 1.42
N ARG A 82 -1.27 -6.99 0.63
CA ARG A 82 -1.60 -6.94 -0.80
C ARG A 82 -3.01 -6.41 -1.04
N LEU A 83 -4.01 -6.99 -0.37
CA LEU A 83 -5.39 -6.55 -0.48
C LEU A 83 -5.54 -5.07 -0.11
N VAL A 84 -4.99 -4.64 1.03
CA VAL A 84 -5.12 -3.25 1.49
C VAL A 84 -4.51 -2.27 0.49
N ARG A 85 -3.35 -2.62 -0.10
CA ARG A 85 -2.72 -1.84 -1.16
C ARG A 85 -3.60 -1.74 -2.40
N GLU A 86 -4.06 -2.89 -2.89
CA GLU A 86 -4.92 -2.99 -4.07
C GLU A 86 -6.25 -2.25 -3.86
N CYS A 87 -6.81 -2.28 -2.65
CA CYS A 87 -8.00 -1.52 -2.31
C CYS A 87 -7.81 -0.01 -2.48
N GLN A 88 -6.64 0.54 -2.12
CA GLN A 88 -6.35 1.95 -2.39
C GLN A 88 -6.16 2.19 -3.89
N GLU A 89 -5.35 1.36 -4.56
CA GLU A 89 -4.99 1.52 -5.98
C GLU A 89 -6.23 1.46 -6.89
N LEU A 90 -7.18 0.59 -6.56
CA LEU A 90 -8.42 0.39 -7.30
C LEU A 90 -9.59 1.25 -6.77
N GLY A 91 -9.37 2.05 -5.74
CA GLY A 91 -10.41 2.88 -5.12
C GLY A 91 -11.54 2.09 -4.44
N LEU A 92 -11.28 0.86 -4.01
CA LEU A 92 -12.24 0.01 -3.29
C LEU A 92 -12.48 0.50 -1.85
N ILE A 93 -11.59 1.34 -1.32
CA ILE A 93 -11.76 2.05 -0.06
C ILE A 93 -11.57 3.55 -0.28
N SER A 94 -12.29 4.37 0.48
CA SER A 94 -12.28 5.84 0.34
C SER A 94 -11.26 6.56 1.20
N ILE A 95 -10.42 5.82 1.94
CA ILE A 95 -9.43 6.39 2.86
C ILE A 95 -8.00 6.06 2.43
N PRO A 96 -7.02 6.93 2.73
CA PRO A 96 -5.63 6.68 2.38
C PRO A 96 -5.04 5.52 3.19
N VAL A 97 -4.15 4.76 2.55
CA VAL A 97 -3.28 3.76 3.18
C VAL A 97 -1.84 4.29 3.18
N ALA A 98 -1.16 4.12 4.31
CA ALA A 98 0.26 4.39 4.47
C ALA A 98 1.02 3.09 4.77
N MET A 99 2.06 2.83 3.99
CA MET A 99 2.97 1.68 4.19
C MET A 99 4.19 2.14 4.99
N ASN A 100 4.47 1.48 6.12
CA ASN A 100 5.54 1.85 7.05
C ASN A 100 5.58 3.35 7.38
N PRO A 101 4.47 3.97 7.82
CA PRO A 101 4.50 5.38 8.16
C PRO A 101 5.48 5.62 9.30
N VAL A 102 6.47 6.47 9.06
CA VAL A 102 7.35 7.00 10.09
C VAL A 102 6.72 8.26 10.69
N PRO A 103 6.83 8.49 12.01
CA PRO A 103 6.43 9.76 12.60
C PRO A 103 7.25 10.89 11.99
N GLY A 104 6.60 11.77 11.23
CA GLY A 104 7.24 12.96 10.70
C GLY A 104 7.39 14.00 11.79
N ALA A 105 8.61 14.21 12.30
CA ALA A 105 8.95 15.44 12.99
C ALA A 105 9.13 16.56 11.96
N ASN A 106 8.04 17.10 11.45
CA ASN A 106 8.08 18.33 10.64
C ASN A 106 6.96 19.26 11.10
N LEU A 107 7.08 19.71 12.36
CA LEU A 107 6.56 21.02 12.75
C LEU A 107 7.43 22.06 12.02
N GLN A 108 7.14 22.31 10.75
CA GLN A 108 7.48 23.62 10.20
C GLN A 108 6.59 24.60 10.95
N GLN A 109 7.14 25.20 12.00
CA GLN A 109 6.63 26.43 12.56
C GLN A 109 6.63 27.44 11.42
N ALA A 110 5.53 27.55 10.68
CA ALA A 110 5.25 28.76 9.94
C ALA A 110 4.88 29.79 11.02
N SER A 111 5.91 30.47 11.53
CA SER A 111 5.72 31.70 12.29
C SER A 111 4.83 32.62 11.49
N GLU A 112 3.78 33.11 12.15
CA GLU A 112 2.97 34.21 11.69
C GLU A 112 3.88 35.44 11.53
N GLU A 113 4.20 35.81 10.29
CA GLU A 113 4.58 37.18 9.98
C GLU A 113 3.38 37.87 9.32
N GLN A 114 2.67 38.60 10.18
CA GLN A 114 1.62 39.55 9.83
C GLN A 114 2.21 40.70 8.97
N SER A 115 1.62 40.88 7.79
CA SER A 115 1.24 42.16 7.17
C SER A 115 2.29 43.28 6.99
N GLU A 116 2.62 43.63 5.74
CA GLU A 116 2.08 44.81 5.02
C GLU A 116 2.85 45.17 3.71
N SER A 117 2.06 45.51 2.69
CA SER A 117 2.29 46.57 1.69
C SER A 117 3.29 46.40 0.53
N GLY A 118 2.75 46.47 -0.70
CA GLY A 118 3.21 47.49 -1.66
C GLY A 118 3.95 47.03 -2.93
N GLN A 119 3.19 46.72 -3.98
CA GLN A 119 3.36 47.10 -5.40
C GLN A 119 4.74 47.10 -6.11
N ASN A 120 4.73 46.43 -7.28
CA ASN A 120 5.45 46.70 -8.54
C ASN A 120 6.97 46.52 -8.61
N ALA A 121 7.42 45.55 -9.41
CA ALA A 121 7.72 45.75 -10.84
C ALA A 121 8.47 44.54 -11.42
N ILE A 122 7.96 44.00 -12.53
CA ILE A 122 8.65 43.07 -13.42
C ILE A 122 9.65 43.88 -14.26
N PRO A 123 10.83 43.33 -14.57
CA PRO A 123 11.25 43.38 -15.96
C PRO A 123 11.60 42.00 -16.52
N GLU A 124 10.96 41.75 -17.65
CA GLU A 124 11.26 40.75 -18.65
C GLU A 124 12.63 41.07 -19.28
N VAL A 125 13.55 40.10 -19.28
CA VAL A 125 14.68 40.09 -20.22
C VAL A 125 14.74 38.71 -20.85
N THR A 126 14.46 38.71 -22.14
CA THR A 126 14.52 37.56 -23.03
C THR A 126 15.96 37.34 -23.50
N SER A 127 16.34 36.07 -23.68
CA SER A 127 17.00 35.53 -24.88
C SER A 127 17.88 34.32 -24.55
N SER A 128 17.38 33.19 -25.06
CA SER A 128 18.01 31.92 -25.43
C SER A 128 19.54 31.91 -25.61
N ASP A 129 20.22 30.93 -25.02
CA ASP A 129 20.89 29.88 -25.81
C ASP A 129 21.29 28.67 -24.93
N SER A 130 21.03 27.47 -25.43
CA SER A 130 21.61 26.18 -25.03
C SER A 130 22.24 25.62 -26.31
N PRO A 131 23.34 24.83 -26.30
CA PRO A 131 23.60 23.78 -25.31
C PRO A 131 25.09 23.60 -24.94
N ASP A 132 25.38 22.88 -23.85
CA ASP A 132 26.41 21.84 -23.97
C ASP A 132 26.31 20.78 -22.87
N GLN A 133 26.47 19.55 -23.32
CA GLN A 133 26.33 18.32 -22.56
C GLN A 133 27.59 18.05 -21.73
N LEU A 134 27.43 17.76 -20.44
CA LEU A 134 28.42 17.01 -19.66
C LEU A 134 27.78 15.74 -19.12
N ASN A 135 28.07 14.68 -19.86
CA ASN A 135 28.00 13.28 -19.49
C ASN A 135 28.48 13.04 -18.04
N SER A 136 27.60 12.54 -17.18
CA SER A 136 27.99 11.82 -15.96
C SER A 136 27.20 10.52 -15.90
N SER A 137 27.92 9.45 -16.20
CA SER A 137 27.51 8.07 -16.03
C SER A 137 27.31 7.79 -14.53
N ASP A 138 26.07 7.56 -14.10
CA ASP A 138 25.82 6.85 -12.85
C ASP A 138 24.69 5.84 -13.11
N PRO A 139 24.98 4.52 -13.12
CA PRO A 139 23.96 3.49 -13.22
C PRO A 139 23.42 3.21 -11.83
N GLU A 140 22.80 4.19 -11.18
CA GLU A 140 21.91 3.89 -10.05
C GLU A 140 20.58 3.41 -10.63
N ALA A 141 20.66 2.18 -11.16
CA ALA A 141 19.49 1.39 -11.49
C ALA A 141 18.55 1.46 -10.29
N HIS A 142 17.36 2.02 -10.49
CA HIS A 142 16.22 1.80 -9.61
C HIS A 142 16.12 0.30 -9.36
N ALA A 143 16.66 -0.17 -8.24
CA ALA A 143 16.46 -1.53 -7.82
C ALA A 143 14.94 -1.66 -7.64
N PRO A 144 14.26 -2.55 -8.39
CA PRO A 144 12.87 -2.83 -8.06
C PRO A 144 12.86 -3.27 -6.60
N TRP A 145 12.05 -2.60 -5.78
CA TRP A 145 11.89 -2.87 -4.35
C TRP A 145 11.43 -4.32 -4.06
N TYR A 146 11.07 -5.07 -5.11
CA TYR A 146 10.83 -6.50 -5.09
C TYR A 146 12.11 -7.29 -5.40
N ASN A 147 12.74 -7.86 -4.37
CA ASN A 147 13.78 -8.88 -4.52
C ASN A 147 13.43 -10.12 -3.67
N PRO A 148 12.84 -11.18 -4.27
CA PRO A 148 12.39 -12.35 -3.54
C PRO A 148 13.55 -13.21 -3.01
N ARG A 149 14.82 -12.91 -3.37
CA ARG A 149 15.99 -13.66 -2.90
C ARG A 149 16.32 -13.45 -1.42
N TYR A 150 15.77 -12.42 -0.77
CA TYR A 150 16.03 -12.15 0.64
C TYR A 150 15.05 -12.85 1.61
N TRP A 151 14.07 -13.60 1.10
CA TRP A 151 13.06 -14.27 1.93
C TRP A 151 13.35 -15.76 2.18
N TRP A 152 14.45 -16.29 1.64
CA TRP A 152 14.84 -17.69 1.74
C TRP A 152 16.18 -17.75 2.47
N PRO A 153 16.32 -18.51 3.57
CA PRO A 153 17.61 -18.68 4.22
C PRO A 153 18.52 -19.48 3.27
N THR A 154 19.68 -18.92 2.90
CA THR A 154 20.72 -19.68 2.20
C THR A 154 21.40 -20.57 3.23
N GLU A 155 21.27 -21.89 3.09
CA GLU A 155 22.09 -22.84 3.83
C GLU A 155 23.56 -22.55 3.53
N THR A 156 24.28 -22.02 4.52
CA THR A 156 25.73 -21.86 4.48
C THR A 156 26.35 -23.25 4.53
N SER A 157 26.76 -23.76 3.37
CA SER A 157 27.66 -24.91 3.30
C SER A 157 29.07 -24.43 3.61
N GLU A 158 29.63 -24.82 4.76
CA GLU A 158 31.04 -24.61 5.10
C GLU A 158 31.93 -25.52 4.23
N PRO A 159 33.05 -25.03 3.69
CA PRO A 159 34.03 -25.89 3.03
C PRO A 159 34.97 -26.53 4.05
N SER A 160 35.18 -27.85 3.89
CA SER A 160 36.15 -28.70 4.60
C SER A 160 37.60 -28.40 4.24
#